data_AF-A0A382Y1X2-F1
#
_entry.id   AF-A0A382Y1X2-F1
#
_cell.length_a   1.000
_cell.length_b   1.000
_cell.length_c   1.000
_cell.angle_alpha   90.00
_cell.angle_beta   90.00
_cell.angle_gamma   90.00
#
_symmetry.space_group_name_H-M   'P 1'
#
loop_
_entity.id
_entity.type
_entity.pdbx_description
1 polymer ?
#
loop_
_entity_poly.entity_id
_entity_poly.type
_entity_poly.pdbx_seq_one_letter_code
_entity_poly.pdbx_strand_id
1 'polypeptide(L)'
;IISELDFNIIPDEKTIVIESIRTDRNVVIHACFGTKINSTLATILASLLESVLGHIVESRSDAYRIVLESNARISKKIIVETLSDNFVLNDIVSTSLIRTHNLNWRTWCVAKKFGIVGRGAIYDRKTGHFMHEKYQNTSVVREALRELFHDKFDLIGTEIILNRIRSNEIQIEWIDVNKFSKLAEPLLDHTTKYYSSPANVDKAILDLVKKRLMKYKHRLICARCGKWQLAIITEEVKENLRCKYCKGRQITTTFYSDYDLIKIIQ
;
A
#
# COMPACT_ATOMS: atom_id res chain seq x y z
N ILE A 1 -9.40 25.21 -3.68
CA ILE A 1 -10.64 25.33 -4.48
C ILE A 1 -10.54 24.28 -5.57
N ILE A 2 -11.20 23.13 -5.39
CA ILE A 2 -11.26 22.11 -6.45
C ILE A 2 -12.10 22.74 -7.55
N SER A 3 -11.43 23.13 -8.64
CA SER A 3 -12.08 23.64 -9.84
C SER A 3 -13.09 22.59 -10.30
N GLU A 4 -14.32 23.05 -10.57
CA GLU A 4 -15.48 22.33 -11.11
C GLU A 4 -15.22 20.86 -11.45
N LEU A 5 -15.82 19.96 -10.67
CA LEU A 5 -15.89 18.56 -11.03
C LEU A 5 -16.72 18.45 -12.32
N ASP A 6 -16.22 17.70 -13.30
CA ASP A 6 -16.87 17.50 -14.60
C ASP A 6 -18.19 16.71 -14.52
N PHE A 7 -18.64 16.34 -13.31
CA PHE A 7 -19.92 15.66 -13.06
C PHE A 7 -20.60 16.16 -11.77
N ASN A 8 -21.94 16.19 -11.81
CA ASN A 8 -22.81 16.73 -10.75
C ASN A 8 -22.90 15.86 -9.49
N ILE A 9 -22.37 14.62 -9.52
CA ILE A 9 -22.52 13.64 -8.45
C ILE A 9 -21.17 13.41 -7.77
N ILE A 10 -21.11 13.65 -6.47
CA ILE A 10 -19.87 13.48 -5.69
C ILE A 10 -19.87 12.05 -5.10
N PRO A 11 -18.80 11.26 -5.31
CA PRO A 11 -18.67 9.95 -4.68
C PRO A 11 -18.59 10.07 -3.16
N ASP A 12 -19.39 9.29 -2.44
CA ASP A 12 -19.47 9.27 -0.98
C ASP A 12 -19.61 7.84 -0.44
N GLU A 13 -19.94 7.67 0.84
CA GLU A 13 -20.09 6.35 1.45
C GLU A 13 -21.36 5.58 1.01
N LYS A 14 -22.24 6.21 0.23
CA LYS A 14 -23.51 5.66 -0.28
C LYS A 14 -23.61 5.71 -1.81
N THR A 15 -22.65 6.30 -2.49
CA THR A 15 -22.73 6.55 -3.93
C THR A 15 -21.39 6.20 -4.56
N ILE A 16 -21.39 5.13 -5.34
CA ILE A 16 -20.27 4.73 -6.19
C ILE A 16 -20.47 5.38 -7.55
N VAL A 17 -19.47 6.14 -7.99
CA VAL A 17 -19.49 6.77 -9.32
C VAL A 17 -18.50 6.04 -10.21
N ILE A 18 -18.93 5.62 -11.39
CA ILE A 18 -18.10 4.92 -12.36
C ILE A 18 -17.93 5.80 -13.60
N GLU A 19 -16.70 6.24 -13.82
CA GLU A 19 -16.30 6.96 -15.03
C GLU A 19 -15.81 5.97 -16.09
N SER A 20 -16.35 6.13 -17.31
CA SER A 20 -15.92 5.35 -18.47
C SER A 20 -15.72 6.28 -19.67
N ILE A 21 -14.62 6.10 -20.39
CA ILE A 21 -14.40 6.73 -21.70
C ILE A 21 -14.66 5.67 -22.77
N ARG A 22 -15.45 6.00 -23.80
CA ARG A 22 -15.82 5.02 -24.87
C ARG A 22 -14.61 4.54 -25.68
N THR A 23 -13.60 5.38 -25.85
CA THR A 23 -12.39 5.12 -26.64
C THR A 23 -11.22 4.61 -25.79
N ASP A 24 -11.31 4.70 -24.46
CA ASP A 24 -10.26 4.25 -23.56
C ASP A 24 -10.55 2.81 -23.08
N ARG A 25 -9.48 2.12 -22.72
CA ARG A 25 -9.46 0.76 -22.15
C ARG A 25 -9.65 0.77 -20.64
N ASN A 26 -9.66 1.96 -20.04
CA ASN A 26 -9.76 2.17 -18.61
C ASN A 26 -11.21 2.43 -18.18
N VAL A 27 -11.57 1.90 -17.01
CA VAL A 27 -12.76 2.29 -16.25
C VAL A 27 -12.31 2.66 -14.85
N VAL A 28 -12.79 3.79 -14.34
CA VAL A 28 -12.47 4.28 -13.00
C VAL A 28 -13.70 4.25 -12.12
N ILE A 29 -13.61 3.53 -11.02
CA ILE A 29 -14.65 3.37 -10.01
C ILE A 29 -14.22 4.21 -8.80
N HIS A 30 -15.02 5.22 -8.46
CA HIS A 30 -14.84 6.03 -7.28
C HIS A 30 -15.62 5.39 -6.12
N ALA A 31 -14.89 4.88 -5.13
CA ALA A 31 -15.41 4.13 -3.99
C ALA A 31 -14.62 4.49 -2.71
N CYS A 32 -15.28 5.19 -1.79
CA CYS A 32 -14.66 5.74 -0.58
C CYS A 32 -14.63 4.74 0.61
N PHE A 33 -14.28 3.47 0.36
CA PHE A 33 -14.33 2.40 1.38
C PHE A 33 -12.97 2.07 2.02
N GLY A 34 -11.91 2.78 1.63
CA GLY A 34 -10.57 2.57 2.19
C GLY A 34 -9.77 1.52 1.43
N THR A 35 -8.47 1.48 1.72
CA THR A 35 -7.47 0.74 0.90
C THR A 35 -7.69 -0.76 0.87
N LYS A 36 -7.99 -1.40 2.01
CA LYS A 36 -8.14 -2.86 2.09
C LYS A 36 -9.41 -3.35 1.39
N ILE A 37 -10.53 -2.66 1.59
CA ILE A 37 -11.79 -3.00 0.93
C ILE A 37 -11.66 -2.76 -0.57
N ASN A 38 -11.12 -1.62 -0.99
CA ASN A 38 -10.92 -1.34 -2.41
C ASN A 38 -9.93 -2.30 -3.08
N SER A 39 -8.86 -2.72 -2.38
CA SER A 39 -7.93 -3.75 -2.89
C SER A 39 -8.65 -5.09 -3.10
N THR A 40 -9.56 -5.44 -2.19
CA THR A 40 -10.36 -6.66 -2.26
C THR A 40 -11.32 -6.60 -3.45
N LEU A 41 -12.11 -5.53 -3.55
CA LEU A 41 -13.03 -5.29 -4.67
C LEU A 41 -12.30 -5.26 -6.02
N ALA A 42 -11.17 -4.57 -6.12
CA ALA A 42 -10.37 -4.49 -7.35
C ALA A 42 -9.91 -5.88 -7.82
N THR A 43 -9.48 -6.72 -6.88
CA THR A 43 -9.00 -8.08 -7.17
C THR A 43 -10.15 -8.99 -7.62
N ILE A 44 -11.30 -8.90 -6.95
CA ILE A 44 -12.50 -9.65 -7.31
C ILE A 44 -13.03 -9.24 -8.68
N LEU A 45 -13.20 -7.93 -8.89
CA LEU A 45 -13.69 -7.38 -10.15
C LEU A 45 -12.79 -7.78 -11.30
N ALA A 46 -11.46 -7.68 -11.15
CA ALA A 46 -10.54 -8.15 -12.17
C ALA A 46 -10.74 -9.63 -12.48
N SER A 47 -10.72 -10.50 -11.46
CA SER A 47 -10.83 -11.95 -11.65
C SER A 47 -12.16 -12.36 -12.30
N LEU A 48 -13.27 -11.73 -11.93
CA LEU A 48 -14.58 -12.03 -12.49
C LEU A 48 -14.72 -11.48 -13.92
N LEU A 49 -14.26 -10.25 -14.17
CA LEU A 49 -14.28 -9.66 -15.50
C LEU A 49 -13.37 -10.41 -16.47
N GLU A 50 -12.22 -10.92 -16.02
CA GLU A 50 -11.36 -11.80 -16.83
C GLU A 50 -12.11 -13.05 -17.29
N SER A 51 -12.87 -13.67 -16.38
CA SER A 51 -13.67 -14.86 -16.68
C SER A 51 -14.82 -14.57 -17.66
N VAL A 52 -15.44 -13.38 -17.57
CA VAL A 52 -16.58 -13.00 -18.42
C VAL A 52 -16.14 -12.48 -19.78
N LEU A 53 -15.08 -11.66 -19.83
CA LEU A 53 -14.60 -11.01 -21.04
C LEU A 53 -13.65 -11.90 -21.85
N GLY A 54 -12.99 -12.89 -21.22
CA GLY A 54 -11.96 -13.71 -21.87
C GLY A 54 -10.66 -12.93 -22.15
N HIS A 55 -10.49 -11.77 -21.53
CA HIS A 55 -9.31 -10.91 -21.66
C HIS A 55 -8.76 -10.57 -20.28
N ILE A 56 -7.44 -10.43 -20.18
CA ILE A 56 -6.76 -9.99 -18.96
C ILE A 56 -7.29 -8.62 -18.55
N VAL A 57 -7.58 -8.45 -17.26
CA VAL A 57 -8.05 -7.20 -16.65
C VAL A 57 -7.08 -6.81 -15.56
N GLU A 58 -6.28 -5.79 -15.84
CA GLU A 58 -5.38 -5.23 -14.82
C GLU A 58 -6.18 -4.35 -13.87
N SER A 59 -5.97 -4.53 -12.56
CA SER A 59 -6.59 -3.70 -11.54
C SER A 59 -5.58 -2.94 -10.70
N ARG A 60 -5.93 -1.69 -10.37
CA ARG A 60 -5.21 -0.82 -9.45
C ARG A 60 -6.21 -0.20 -8.49
N SER A 61 -5.81 0.02 -7.24
CA SER A 61 -6.68 0.66 -6.25
C SER A 61 -5.91 1.54 -5.30
N ASP A 62 -6.60 2.57 -4.81
CA ASP A 62 -6.19 3.40 -3.69
C ASP A 62 -7.32 3.42 -2.63
N ALA A 63 -7.23 4.32 -1.64
CA ALA A 63 -8.23 4.42 -0.57
C ALA A 63 -9.62 4.87 -1.04
N TYR A 64 -9.72 5.43 -2.24
CA TYR A 64 -10.91 6.12 -2.75
C TYR A 64 -11.34 5.65 -4.14
N ARG A 65 -10.50 4.90 -4.86
CA ARG A 65 -10.67 4.62 -6.29
C ARG A 65 -10.15 3.25 -6.67
N ILE A 66 -10.73 2.70 -7.72
CA ILE A 66 -10.31 1.46 -8.37
C ILE A 66 -10.25 1.74 -9.88
N VAL A 67 -9.14 1.41 -10.53
CA VAL A 67 -8.97 1.47 -11.98
C VAL A 67 -8.94 0.04 -12.50
N LEU A 68 -9.72 -0.23 -13.55
CA LEU A 68 -9.73 -1.47 -14.29
C LEU A 68 -9.31 -1.18 -15.74
N GLU A 69 -8.25 -1.83 -16.21
CA GLU A 69 -7.71 -1.69 -17.56
C GLU A 69 -7.88 -3.02 -18.30
N SER A 70 -8.60 -3.02 -19.43
CA SER A 70 -8.80 -4.21 -20.25
C SER A 70 -8.75 -3.87 -21.73
N ASN A 71 -8.23 -4.79 -22.54
CA ASN A 71 -8.31 -4.68 -24.00
C ASN A 71 -9.74 -4.88 -24.52
N ALA A 72 -10.62 -5.52 -23.73
CA ALA A 72 -12.04 -5.62 -24.02
C ALA A 72 -12.84 -4.49 -23.38
N ARG A 73 -13.98 -4.15 -23.99
CA ARG A 73 -14.86 -3.12 -23.48
C ARG A 73 -15.58 -3.60 -22.22
N ILE A 74 -15.30 -2.94 -21.10
CA ILE A 74 -16.04 -3.14 -19.85
C ILE A 74 -17.33 -2.31 -19.92
N SER A 75 -18.48 -2.96 -19.74
CA SER A 75 -19.81 -2.30 -19.81
C SER A 75 -20.45 -2.18 -18.43
N LYS A 76 -21.33 -1.16 -18.28
CA LYS A 76 -22.13 -0.94 -17.05
C LYS A 76 -22.78 -2.22 -16.55
N LYS A 77 -23.42 -2.95 -17.46
CA LYS A 77 -24.18 -4.17 -17.16
C LYS A 77 -23.29 -5.19 -16.46
N ILE A 78 -22.10 -5.46 -17.02
CA ILE A 78 -21.18 -6.46 -16.46
C ILE A 78 -20.72 -6.04 -15.06
N ILE A 79 -20.35 -4.78 -14.83
CA ILE A 79 -19.90 -4.35 -13.49
C ILE A 79 -21.03 -4.46 -12.46
N VAL A 80 -22.23 -3.99 -12.80
CA VAL A 80 -23.38 -4.03 -11.89
C VAL A 80 -23.78 -5.47 -11.56
N GLU A 81 -23.80 -6.37 -12.56
CA GLU A 81 -24.05 -7.80 -12.35
C GLU A 81 -22.97 -8.42 -11.45
N THR A 82 -21.69 -8.14 -11.73
CA THR A 82 -20.56 -8.65 -10.94
C THR A 82 -20.61 -8.20 -9.47
N LEU A 83 -21.06 -6.97 -9.20
CA LEU A 83 -21.19 -6.46 -7.83
C LEU A 83 -22.45 -6.98 -7.13
N SER A 84 -23.48 -7.39 -7.88
CA SER A 84 -24.74 -7.89 -7.34
C SER A 84 -24.72 -9.40 -7.11
N ASP A 85 -23.91 -10.14 -7.86
CA ASP A 85 -23.81 -11.60 -7.78
C ASP A 85 -23.35 -12.10 -6.40
N ASN A 86 -23.83 -13.28 -6.00
CA ASN A 86 -23.42 -13.95 -4.77
C ASN A 86 -22.28 -14.92 -5.04
N PHE A 87 -21.16 -14.73 -4.32
CA PHE A 87 -19.98 -15.59 -4.44
C PHE A 87 -19.18 -15.61 -3.13
N VAL A 88 -18.35 -16.65 -2.98
CA VAL A 88 -17.45 -16.80 -1.84
C VAL A 88 -16.19 -15.97 -2.09
N LEU A 89 -16.06 -14.84 -1.39
CA LEU A 89 -14.95 -13.89 -1.57
C LEU A 89 -13.58 -14.55 -1.38
N ASN A 90 -13.46 -15.43 -0.38
CA ASN A 90 -12.20 -16.08 -0.05
C ASN A 90 -11.67 -16.93 -1.21
N ASP A 91 -12.54 -17.65 -1.92
CA ASP A 91 -12.14 -18.54 -3.00
C ASP A 91 -11.67 -17.76 -4.22
N ILE A 92 -12.39 -16.69 -4.58
CA ILE A 92 -12.02 -15.82 -5.71
C ILE A 92 -10.70 -15.12 -5.41
N VAL A 93 -10.58 -14.48 -4.24
CA VAL A 93 -9.36 -13.75 -3.89
C VAL A 93 -8.18 -14.71 -3.77
N SER A 94 -8.35 -15.88 -3.13
CA SER A 94 -7.29 -16.90 -3.07
C SER A 94 -6.84 -17.32 -4.47
N THR A 95 -7.78 -17.61 -5.37
CA THR A 95 -7.47 -18.04 -6.73
C THR A 95 -6.79 -16.95 -7.56
N SER A 96 -7.24 -15.70 -7.44
CA SER A 96 -6.63 -14.56 -8.13
C SER A 96 -5.20 -14.26 -7.66
N LEU A 97 -4.87 -14.62 -6.41
CA LEU A 97 -3.55 -14.42 -5.84
C LEU A 97 -2.56 -15.52 -6.25
N ILE A 98 -3.05 -16.69 -6.68
CA ILE A 98 -2.22 -17.78 -7.19
C ILE A 98 -1.43 -17.26 -8.40
N ARG A 99 -0.11 -17.48 -8.38
CA ARG A 99 0.87 -17.02 -9.40
C ARG A 99 1.12 -15.51 -9.42
N THR A 100 0.57 -14.73 -8.49
CA THR A 100 0.95 -13.32 -8.35
C THR A 100 2.33 -13.16 -7.72
N HIS A 101 3.04 -12.10 -8.10
CA HIS A 101 4.33 -11.76 -7.49
C HIS A 101 4.20 -11.53 -5.98
N ASN A 102 3.10 -10.94 -5.53
CA ASN A 102 2.84 -10.67 -4.12
C ASN A 102 2.82 -11.96 -3.28
N LEU A 103 2.14 -12.99 -3.77
CA LEU A 103 2.07 -14.28 -3.08
C LEU A 103 3.43 -15.00 -3.10
N ASN A 104 4.15 -14.98 -4.22
CA ASN A 104 5.49 -15.57 -4.33
C ASN A 104 6.48 -14.92 -3.34
N TRP A 105 6.48 -13.58 -3.28
CA TRP A 105 7.29 -12.82 -2.34
C TRP A 105 6.93 -13.15 -0.89
N ARG A 106 5.63 -13.16 -0.56
CA ARG A 106 5.18 -13.45 0.80
C ARG A 106 5.53 -14.88 1.21
N THR A 107 5.37 -15.84 0.30
CA THR A 107 5.78 -17.24 0.52
C THR A 107 7.28 -17.34 0.81
N TRP A 108 8.11 -16.60 0.08
CA TRP A 108 9.55 -16.54 0.34
C TRP A 108 9.87 -15.98 1.73
N CYS A 109 9.21 -14.88 2.14
CA CYS A 109 9.36 -14.31 3.47
C CYS A 109 8.98 -15.30 4.57
N VAL A 110 7.86 -16.02 4.41
CA VAL A 110 7.43 -17.04 5.37
C VAL A 110 8.40 -18.24 5.36
N ALA A 111 8.85 -18.70 4.19
CA ALA A 111 9.83 -19.78 4.09
C ALA A 111 11.16 -19.47 4.81
N LYS A 112 11.58 -18.19 4.84
CA LYS A 112 12.71 -17.75 5.68
C LYS A 112 12.42 -17.89 7.18
N LYS A 113 11.21 -17.55 7.63
CA LYS A 113 10.79 -17.70 9.04
C LYS A 113 10.75 -19.18 9.47
N PHE A 114 10.31 -20.05 8.57
CA PHE A 114 10.26 -21.51 8.77
C PHE A 114 11.63 -22.20 8.64
N GLY A 115 12.69 -21.47 8.29
CA GLY A 115 14.05 -22.03 8.14
C GLY A 115 14.27 -22.84 6.86
N ILE A 116 13.32 -22.86 5.94
CA ILE A 116 13.44 -23.51 4.63
C ILE A 116 14.42 -22.73 3.73
N VAL A 117 14.42 -21.40 3.87
CA VAL A 117 15.31 -20.50 3.13
C VAL A 117 16.28 -19.84 4.11
N GLY A 118 17.57 -19.87 3.79
CA GLY A 118 18.60 -19.21 4.58
C GLY A 118 18.34 -17.71 4.73
N ARG A 119 18.63 -17.13 5.90
CA ARG A 119 18.36 -15.71 6.20
C ARG A 119 19.01 -14.76 5.18
N GLY A 120 20.23 -15.07 4.74
CA GLY A 120 21.00 -14.31 3.74
C GLY A 120 20.63 -14.56 2.28
N ALA A 121 19.66 -15.44 1.98
CA ALA A 121 19.29 -15.72 0.60
C ALA A 121 18.63 -14.49 -0.07
N ILE A 122 19.09 -14.16 -1.27
CA ILE A 122 18.54 -13.07 -2.08
C ILE A 122 17.30 -13.60 -2.81
N TYR A 123 16.23 -12.80 -2.83
CA TYR A 123 15.02 -13.18 -3.55
C TYR A 123 15.24 -13.05 -5.05
N ASP A 124 14.86 -14.10 -5.77
CA ASP A 124 14.74 -14.10 -7.23
C ASP A 124 13.32 -14.50 -7.62
N ARG A 125 12.78 -13.87 -8.68
CA ARG A 125 11.39 -14.06 -9.10
C ARG A 125 11.10 -15.48 -9.55
N LYS A 126 12.03 -16.15 -10.25
CA LYS A 126 11.84 -17.55 -10.68
C LYS A 126 11.86 -18.49 -9.49
N THR A 127 12.79 -18.25 -8.56
CA THR A 127 12.94 -19.07 -7.36
C THR A 127 11.76 -18.91 -6.39
N GLY A 128 11.24 -17.69 -6.24
CA GLY A 128 10.03 -17.42 -5.47
C GLY A 128 8.80 -18.13 -6.03
N HIS A 129 8.64 -18.14 -7.36
CA HIS A 129 7.57 -18.88 -8.01
C HIS A 129 7.69 -20.40 -7.79
N PHE A 130 8.88 -20.97 -7.99
CA PHE A 130 9.14 -22.39 -7.74
C PHE A 130 8.86 -22.79 -6.29
N MET A 131 9.24 -21.93 -5.33
CA MET A 131 8.94 -22.15 -3.91
C MET A 131 7.44 -22.20 -3.65
N HIS A 132 6.68 -21.27 -4.20
CA HIS A 132 5.22 -21.29 -4.08
C HIS A 132 4.64 -22.59 -4.63
N GLU A 133 5.01 -23.01 -5.84
CA GLU A 133 4.50 -24.24 -6.45
C GLU A 133 4.86 -25.48 -5.64
N LYS A 134 6.11 -25.59 -5.18
CA LYS A 134 6.56 -26.74 -4.38
C LYS A 134 5.83 -26.86 -3.04
N TYR A 135 5.48 -25.74 -2.42
CA TYR A 135 4.92 -25.68 -1.07
C TYR A 135 3.43 -25.30 -1.01
N GLN A 136 2.72 -25.30 -2.15
CA GLN A 136 1.34 -24.85 -2.28
C GLN A 136 0.39 -25.48 -1.25
N ASN A 137 0.53 -26.78 -0.99
CA ASN A 137 -0.32 -27.53 -0.06
C ASN A 137 0.25 -27.63 1.37
N THR A 138 1.22 -26.79 1.72
CA THR A 138 1.88 -26.82 3.03
C THR A 138 1.50 -25.61 3.88
N SER A 139 1.80 -25.68 5.19
CA SER A 139 1.57 -24.58 6.12
C SER A 139 2.30 -23.28 5.74
N VAL A 140 3.36 -23.36 4.92
CA VAL A 140 4.13 -22.19 4.46
C VAL A 140 3.28 -21.28 3.58
N VAL A 141 2.62 -21.84 2.56
CA VAL A 141 1.77 -21.06 1.65
C VAL A 141 0.46 -20.67 2.33
N ARG A 142 -0.09 -21.54 3.18
CA ARG A 142 -1.27 -21.20 4.00
C ARG A 142 -1.01 -19.98 4.90
N GLU A 143 0.15 -19.94 5.56
CA GLU A 143 0.54 -18.79 6.38
C GLU A 143 0.83 -17.54 5.53
N ALA A 144 1.44 -17.71 4.35
CA ALA A 144 1.66 -16.60 3.42
C ALA A 144 0.35 -15.97 2.95
N LEU A 145 -0.66 -16.79 2.62
CA LEU A 145 -2.01 -16.33 2.30
C LEU A 145 -2.64 -15.62 3.51
N ARG A 146 -2.56 -16.21 4.71
CA ARG A 146 -3.11 -15.61 5.94
C ARG A 146 -2.51 -14.22 6.21
N GLU A 147 -1.19 -14.07 6.14
CA GLU A 147 -0.51 -12.78 6.27
C GLU A 147 -0.97 -11.80 5.19
N LEU A 148 -1.09 -12.25 3.93
CA LEU A 148 -1.49 -11.39 2.83
C LEU A 148 -2.94 -10.92 2.96
N PHE A 149 -3.85 -11.80 3.35
CA PHE A 149 -5.25 -11.46 3.65
C PHE A 149 -5.32 -10.43 4.77
N HIS A 150 -4.57 -10.61 5.85
CA HIS A 150 -4.56 -9.67 6.96
C HIS A 150 -3.95 -8.31 6.60
N ASP A 151 -2.85 -8.30 5.84
CA ASP A 151 -2.10 -7.08 5.52
C ASP A 151 -2.82 -6.23 4.45
N LYS A 152 -3.33 -6.86 3.39
CA LYS A 152 -3.82 -6.15 2.19
C LYS A 152 -5.33 -6.18 1.98
N PHE A 153 -6.05 -7.14 2.55
CA PHE A 153 -7.45 -7.39 2.20
C PHE A 153 -8.36 -7.24 3.41
N ASP A 154 -9.64 -7.00 3.16
CA ASP A 154 -10.69 -7.01 4.17
C ASP A 154 -11.93 -7.68 3.59
N LEU A 155 -12.01 -9.00 3.77
CA LEU A 155 -13.10 -9.80 3.22
C LEU A 155 -14.44 -9.50 3.93
N ILE A 156 -14.40 -9.32 5.24
CA ILE A 156 -15.61 -9.10 6.06
C ILE A 156 -16.21 -7.73 5.72
N GLY A 157 -15.38 -6.68 5.71
CA GLY A 157 -15.82 -5.34 5.31
C GLY A 157 -16.35 -5.31 3.87
N THR A 158 -15.69 -6.03 2.96
CA THR A 158 -16.13 -6.13 1.57
C THR A 158 -17.49 -6.83 1.43
N GLU A 159 -17.73 -7.90 2.19
CA GLU A 159 -19.02 -8.60 2.18
C GLU A 159 -20.16 -7.70 2.65
N ILE A 160 -19.93 -6.89 3.69
CA ILE A 160 -20.90 -5.89 4.17
C ILE A 160 -21.19 -4.87 3.07
N ILE A 161 -20.16 -4.34 2.39
CA ILE A 161 -20.35 -3.38 1.30
C ILE A 161 -21.12 -3.99 0.12
N LEU A 162 -20.78 -5.21 -0.31
CA LEU A 162 -21.52 -5.91 -1.37
C LEU A 162 -22.99 -6.14 -0.99
N ASN A 163 -23.27 -6.52 0.26
CA ASN A 163 -24.64 -6.64 0.74
C ASN A 163 -25.40 -5.30 0.72
N ARG A 164 -24.74 -4.19 1.07
CA ARG A 164 -25.33 -2.84 0.99
C ARG A 164 -25.59 -2.38 -0.44
N ILE A 165 -24.75 -2.81 -1.40
CA ILE A 165 -25.00 -2.60 -2.82
C ILE A 165 -26.24 -3.42 -3.25
N ARG A 166 -26.32 -4.70 -2.87
CA ARG A 166 -27.47 -5.57 -3.19
C ARG A 166 -28.79 -5.09 -2.56
N SER A 167 -28.75 -4.48 -1.37
CA SER A 167 -29.92 -3.90 -0.71
C SER A 167 -30.30 -2.51 -1.23
N ASN A 168 -29.61 -1.99 -2.26
CA ASN A 168 -29.76 -0.62 -2.79
C ASN A 168 -29.49 0.50 -1.75
N GLU A 169 -28.79 0.21 -0.65
CA GLU A 169 -28.30 1.25 0.27
C GLU A 169 -27.14 2.05 -0.31
N ILE A 170 -26.36 1.42 -1.20
CA ILE A 170 -25.30 2.05 -1.98
C ILE A 170 -25.74 2.10 -3.45
N GLN A 171 -25.84 3.30 -3.99
CA GLN A 171 -26.22 3.54 -5.38
C GLN A 171 -24.99 3.52 -6.29
N ILE A 172 -25.16 2.99 -7.50
CA ILE A 172 -24.10 2.94 -8.52
C ILE A 172 -24.52 3.82 -9.70
N GLU A 173 -23.78 4.91 -9.89
CA GLU A 173 -23.97 5.85 -10.99
C GLU A 173 -22.90 5.65 -12.06
N TRP A 174 -23.33 5.50 -13.31
CA TRP A 174 -22.43 5.32 -14.45
C TRP A 174 -22.43 6.57 -15.30
N ILE A 175 -21.24 7.12 -15.53
CA ILE A 175 -21.04 8.36 -16.28
C ILE A 175 -20.07 8.07 -17.43
N ASP A 176 -20.56 8.23 -18.66
CA ASP A 176 -19.68 8.23 -19.82
C ASP A 176 -19.10 9.63 -20.01
N VAL A 177 -17.78 9.74 -19.86
CA VAL A 177 -17.04 11.00 -19.95
C VAL A 177 -16.15 11.02 -21.20
N ASN A 178 -15.90 12.20 -21.75
CA ASN A 178 -14.95 12.37 -22.87
C ASN A 178 -13.50 12.37 -22.39
N LYS A 179 -13.27 12.85 -21.16
CA LYS A 179 -12.00 12.86 -20.45
C LYS A 179 -12.27 12.51 -19.00
N PHE A 180 -11.41 11.70 -18.40
CA PHE A 180 -11.46 11.39 -16.97
C PHE A 180 -11.33 12.65 -16.14
N SER A 181 -12.01 12.67 -14.99
CA SER A 181 -11.92 13.82 -14.10
C SER A 181 -10.55 13.98 -13.46
N LYS A 182 -10.30 15.17 -12.93
CA LYS A 182 -9.15 15.43 -12.05
C LYS A 182 -9.12 14.53 -10.82
N LEU A 183 -10.27 13.96 -10.41
CA LEU A 183 -10.28 12.96 -9.35
C LEU A 183 -9.66 11.66 -9.85
N ALA A 184 -9.91 11.22 -11.08
CA ALA A 184 -9.34 9.97 -11.58
C ALA A 184 -7.83 10.05 -11.91
N GLU A 185 -7.32 11.25 -12.24
CA GLU A 185 -5.92 11.48 -12.68
C GLU A 185 -4.83 10.82 -11.81
N PRO A 186 -4.81 10.90 -10.46
CA PRO A 186 -3.71 10.38 -9.65
C PRO A 186 -3.49 8.86 -9.76
N LEU A 187 -4.55 8.09 -10.05
CA LEU A 187 -4.46 6.63 -10.18
C LEU A 187 -4.28 6.20 -11.65
N LEU A 188 -4.68 7.04 -12.59
CA LEU A 188 -4.47 6.84 -14.03
C LEU A 188 -3.03 7.16 -14.46
N ASP A 189 -2.41 8.17 -13.85
CA ASP A 189 -1.08 8.64 -14.23
C ASP A 189 -0.08 7.48 -14.23
N HIS A 190 0.44 7.14 -15.41
CA HIS A 190 1.25 5.95 -15.66
C HIS A 190 2.61 5.98 -14.96
N THR A 191 2.96 7.12 -14.35
CA THR A 191 4.04 7.23 -13.36
C THR A 191 3.82 6.28 -12.17
N THR A 192 2.60 5.81 -11.89
CA THR A 192 2.32 4.82 -10.84
C THR A 192 2.61 3.36 -11.23
N LYS A 193 2.80 3.02 -12.53
CA LYS A 193 3.03 1.62 -12.98
C LYS A 193 4.32 0.99 -12.40
N TYR A 194 5.25 1.79 -11.88
CA TYR A 194 6.57 1.32 -11.43
C TYR A 194 7.05 1.82 -10.06
N TYR A 195 6.26 2.62 -9.33
CA TYR A 195 6.83 3.40 -8.22
C TYR A 195 6.60 2.76 -6.85
N SER A 196 7.49 1.84 -6.50
CA SER A 196 8.00 1.71 -5.12
C SER A 196 9.29 2.51 -4.90
N SER A 197 9.63 3.44 -5.81
CA SER A 197 10.86 4.22 -5.73
C SER A 197 10.55 5.72 -5.61
N PRO A 198 11.17 6.47 -4.68
CA PRO A 198 10.97 7.91 -4.50
C PRO A 198 11.67 8.74 -5.61
N ALA A 199 11.63 8.30 -6.87
CA ALA A 199 12.43 8.93 -7.93
C ALA A 199 11.92 10.32 -8.34
N ASN A 200 10.70 10.71 -7.91
CA ASN A 200 10.15 12.05 -8.07
C ASN A 200 9.86 12.73 -6.72
N VAL A 201 10.61 12.43 -5.65
CA VAL A 201 10.66 13.41 -4.56
C VAL A 201 11.47 14.57 -5.10
N ASP A 202 10.80 15.69 -5.38
CA ASP A 202 11.45 16.91 -5.86
C ASP A 202 12.71 17.15 -5.05
N LYS A 203 13.84 17.39 -5.74
CA LYS A 203 15.12 17.68 -5.09
C LYS A 203 14.97 18.78 -4.03
N ALA A 204 14.07 19.72 -4.27
CA ALA A 204 13.68 20.76 -3.32
C ALA A 204 13.11 20.21 -2.00
N ILE A 205 12.26 19.17 -2.04
CA ILE A 205 11.70 18.52 -0.86
C ILE A 205 12.80 17.74 -0.11
N LEU A 206 13.64 16.99 -0.83
CA LEU A 206 14.78 16.27 -0.22
C LEU A 206 15.75 17.25 0.46
N ASP A 207 16.05 18.38 -0.18
CA ASP A 207 16.91 19.42 0.37
C ASP A 207 16.29 20.10 1.59
N LEU A 208 14.96 20.28 1.60
CA LEU A 208 14.24 20.84 2.75
C LEU A 208 14.24 19.87 3.93
N VAL A 209 13.99 18.57 3.69
CA VAL A 209 14.08 17.53 4.71
C VAL A 209 15.50 17.43 5.27
N LYS A 210 16.52 17.44 4.40
CA LYS A 210 17.94 17.43 4.80
C LYS A 210 18.27 18.63 5.67
N LYS A 211 17.92 19.85 5.25
CA LYS A 211 18.12 21.08 6.05
C LYS A 211 17.43 21.00 7.41
N ARG A 212 16.23 20.42 7.48
CA ARG A 212 15.51 20.22 8.74
C ARG A 212 16.24 19.25 9.67
N LEU A 213 16.71 18.12 9.15
CA LEU A 213 17.44 17.11 9.94
C LEU A 213 18.79 17.63 10.45
N MET A 214 19.51 18.41 9.63
CA MET A 214 20.80 19.01 10.03
C MET A 214 20.64 20.05 11.14
N LYS A 215 19.52 20.78 11.18
CA LYS A 215 19.20 21.77 12.22
C LYS A 215 18.61 21.18 13.50
N TYR A 216 18.43 19.86 13.56
CA TYR A 216 17.83 19.23 14.74
C TYR A 216 18.79 19.33 15.94
N LYS A 217 18.23 19.61 17.13
CA LYS A 217 19.00 19.78 18.37
C LYS A 217 18.97 18.48 19.15
N HIS A 218 20.15 18.03 19.56
CA HIS A 218 20.35 16.82 20.35
C HIS A 218 21.06 17.14 21.66
N ARG A 219 20.83 16.30 22.67
CA ARG A 219 21.62 16.30 23.90
C ARG A 219 22.45 15.03 23.95
N LEU A 220 23.76 15.20 24.00
CA LEU A 220 24.73 14.11 24.12
C LEU A 220 25.09 13.91 25.58
N ILE A 221 25.10 12.67 26.04
CA ILE A 221 25.39 12.32 27.44
C ILE A 221 26.38 11.15 27.46
N CYS A 222 27.35 11.17 28.37
CA CYS A 222 28.26 10.03 28.53
C CYS A 222 27.55 8.89 29.29
N ALA A 223 27.30 7.77 28.59
CA ALA A 223 26.68 6.58 29.16
C ALA A 223 27.55 5.87 30.21
N ARG A 224 28.85 6.16 30.28
CA ARG A 224 29.78 5.54 31.24
C ARG A 224 29.78 6.20 32.63
N CYS A 225 29.63 7.51 32.68
CA CYS A 225 29.81 8.25 33.94
C CYS A 225 28.68 9.22 34.26
N GLY A 226 27.74 9.48 33.34
CA GLY A 226 26.60 10.37 33.58
C GLY A 226 26.93 11.85 33.86
N LYS A 227 28.21 12.23 33.93
CA LYS A 227 28.66 13.59 34.33
C LYS A 227 28.82 14.55 33.14
N TRP A 228 29.16 14.03 31.97
CA TRP A 228 29.36 14.86 30.78
C TRP A 228 28.07 14.97 29.97
N GLN A 229 27.68 16.22 29.68
CA GLN A 229 26.57 16.54 28.79
C GLN A 229 26.95 17.64 27.80
N LEU A 230 26.38 17.60 26.60
CA LEU A 230 26.54 18.63 25.57
C LEU A 230 25.26 18.75 24.75
N ALA A 231 24.68 19.95 24.68
CA ALA A 231 23.61 20.26 23.74
C ALA A 231 24.23 20.76 22.43
N ILE A 232 23.89 20.14 21.30
CA ILE A 232 24.50 20.42 20.01
C ILE A 232 23.50 20.20 18.87
N ILE A 233 23.72 20.88 17.76
CA ILE A 233 22.97 20.69 16.51
C ILE A 233 23.64 19.59 15.69
N THR A 234 22.87 18.78 14.97
CA THR A 234 23.39 17.65 14.16
C THR A 234 24.56 18.04 13.25
N GLU A 235 24.50 19.23 12.65
CA GLU A 235 25.54 19.77 11.75
C GLU A 235 26.90 20.02 12.44
N GLU A 236 26.91 20.26 13.76
CA GLU A 236 28.11 20.62 14.51
C GLU A 236 28.77 19.42 15.23
N VAL A 237 28.15 18.23 15.14
CA VAL A 237 28.60 17.03 15.83
C VAL A 237 29.93 16.54 15.24
N LYS A 238 30.97 16.46 16.08
CA LYS A 238 32.26 15.86 15.71
C LYS A 238 32.16 14.34 15.74
N GLU A 239 32.82 13.65 14.81
CA GLU A 239 32.83 12.18 14.76
C GLU A 239 33.52 11.53 15.97
N ASN A 240 34.55 12.19 16.51
CA ASN A 240 35.40 11.65 17.57
C ASN A 240 35.12 12.29 18.94
N LEU A 241 33.88 12.13 19.43
CA LEU A 241 33.50 12.63 20.74
C LEU A 241 34.10 11.78 21.86
N ARG A 242 34.63 12.44 22.88
CA ARG A 242 35.13 11.81 24.11
C ARG A 242 34.63 12.56 25.32
N CYS A 243 34.25 11.81 26.35
CA CYS A 243 33.87 12.40 27.63
C CYS A 243 35.07 13.11 28.27
N LYS A 244 34.87 14.37 28.69
CA LYS A 244 35.92 15.17 29.36
C LYS A 244 36.33 14.63 30.73
N TYR A 245 35.46 13.85 31.39
CA TYR A 245 35.72 13.31 32.74
C TYR A 245 36.33 11.91 32.72
N CYS A 246 35.67 10.94 32.10
CA CYS A 246 36.12 9.53 32.13
C CYS A 246 36.93 9.11 30.89
N LYS A 247 37.13 10.01 29.92
CA LYS A 247 37.77 9.77 28.61
C LYS A 247 37.14 8.65 27.78
N GLY A 248 35.96 8.14 28.20
CA GLY A 248 35.21 7.11 27.49
C GLY A 248 34.63 7.63 26.17
N ARG A 249 34.42 6.69 25.23
CA ARG A 249 33.78 6.92 23.92
C ARG A 249 32.29 6.57 23.90
N GLN A 250 31.76 6.03 25.00
CA GLN A 250 30.35 5.66 25.14
C GLN A 250 29.53 6.93 25.39
N ILE A 251 29.03 7.52 24.31
CA ILE A 251 28.20 8.72 24.31
C ILE A 251 26.86 8.35 23.67
N THR A 252 25.78 8.57 24.40
CA THR A 252 24.41 8.40 23.92
C THR A 252 23.80 9.74 23.55
N THR A 253 22.72 9.72 22.78
CA THR A 253 21.95 10.89 22.35
C THR A 253 20.53 10.80 22.89
N THR A 254 19.97 11.94 23.28
CA THR A 254 18.55 12.09 23.60
C THR A 254 18.00 13.40 23.04
N PHE A 255 16.69 13.60 23.16
CA PHE A 255 16.03 14.84 22.79
C PHE A 255 16.61 16.02 23.58
N TYR A 256 16.67 17.19 22.95
CA TYR A 256 17.19 18.41 23.58
C TYR A 256 16.53 18.73 24.94
N SER A 257 15.22 18.45 25.04
CA SER A 257 14.37 18.69 26.21
C SER A 257 14.41 17.59 27.27
N ASP A 258 15.08 16.47 27.03
CA ASP A 258 15.17 15.37 27.99
C ASP A 258 16.32 15.61 28.98
N TYR A 259 15.95 16.01 30.20
CA TYR A 259 16.87 16.22 31.32
C TYR A 259 16.93 15.03 32.28
N ASP A 260 16.00 14.08 32.15
CA ASP A 260 15.82 13.01 33.13
C ASP A 260 16.78 11.84 32.87
N LEU A 261 17.22 11.64 31.63
CA LEU A 261 18.19 10.59 31.28
C LEU A 261 19.48 10.65 32.12
N ILE A 262 19.88 11.84 32.57
CA ILE A 262 21.06 12.03 33.43
C ILE A 262 20.87 11.33 34.78
N LYS A 263 19.66 11.41 35.35
CA LYS A 263 19.32 10.80 36.65
C LYS A 263 19.26 9.28 36.58
N ILE A 264 19.08 8.71 35.39
CA ILE A 264 19.00 7.25 35.19
C ILE A 264 20.40 6.64 35.08
N ILE A 265 21.36 7.39 34.52
CA ILE A 265 22.74 6.92 34.30
C ILE A 265 23.62 7.09 35.56
N GLN A 266 23.30 8.06 36.41
CA GLN A 266 23.97 8.29 37.70
C GLN A 266 23.48 7.31 38.77
#